data_AF-A0A392MNE9-F1
#
_entry.id   AF-A0A392MNE9-F1
#
_cell.length_a   1.000
_cell.length_b   1.000
_cell.length_c   1.000
_cell.angle_alpha   90.00
_cell.angle_beta   90.00
_cell.angle_gamma   90.00
#
_symmetry.space_group_name_H-M   'P 1'
#
loop_
_entity.id
_entity.type
_entity.pdbx_description
1 polymer ?
#
loop_
_entity_poly.entity_id
_entity_poly.type
_entity_poly.pdbx_seq_one_letter_code
_entity_poly.pdbx_strand_id
1 'polypeptide(L)'
;VPVIVVGCKLDLQDENQQVFDVLFLAQKAALYPMAALFDKESQTLKLRCARALKRILILCDRDRDGALSDVELNDFQVKCFNAPLQPHEILAVKMLVQKKSSEGVNERGLTLTGFLFLHAVFIECI
;
A
#
# COMPACT_ATOMS: atom_id res chain seq x y z
N VAL A 1 15.42 -0.52 0.81
CA VAL A 1 14.45 -0.59 -0.30
C VAL A 1 14.55 -1.99 -0.89
N PRO A 2 13.65 -2.94 -0.58
CA PRO A 2 13.86 -4.29 -1.07
C PRO A 2 13.37 -4.38 -2.51
N VAL A 3 14.33 -4.75 -3.36
CA VAL A 3 14.21 -5.10 -4.76
C VAL A 3 13.49 -6.44 -4.87
N ILE A 4 12.56 -6.50 -5.83
CA ILE A 4 11.83 -7.69 -6.25
C ILE A 4 12.83 -8.72 -6.80
N VAL A 5 12.81 -9.93 -6.27
CA VAL A 5 13.27 -11.12 -7.00
C VAL A 5 12.08 -12.06 -7.12
N VAL A 6 11.48 -12.05 -8.32
CA VAL A 6 10.51 -13.04 -8.77
C VAL A 6 11.23 -14.38 -8.93
N GLY A 7 10.67 -15.44 -8.37
CA GLY A 7 11.17 -16.79 -8.54
C GLY A 7 10.06 -17.82 -8.41
N CYS A 8 9.23 -17.97 -9.45
CA CYS A 8 8.55 -19.24 -9.67
C CYS A 8 9.60 -20.29 -10.05
N LYS A 9 9.92 -21.20 -9.14
CA LYS A 9 10.43 -22.54 -9.48
C LYS A 9 10.09 -23.53 -8.37
N LEU A 10 9.06 -24.32 -8.61
CA LEU A 10 8.84 -25.60 -7.95
C LEU A 10 9.99 -26.53 -8.37
N ASP A 11 10.80 -26.99 -7.42
CA ASP A 11 11.15 -28.41 -7.22
C ASP A 11 12.34 -28.59 -6.26
N LEU A 12 12.04 -29.29 -5.14
CA LEU A 12 12.88 -30.11 -4.26
C LEU A 12 14.29 -29.60 -3.89
N GLN A 13 14.47 -29.07 -2.66
CA GLN A 13 15.59 -29.36 -1.75
C GLN A 13 15.47 -28.69 -0.36
N ASP A 14 15.86 -29.43 0.69
CA ASP A 14 15.99 -29.12 2.13
C ASP A 14 14.72 -28.96 3.00
N GLU A 15 14.39 -30.02 3.77
CA GLU A 15 13.35 -29.97 4.82
C GLU A 15 13.63 -28.89 5.89
N ASN A 16 14.89 -28.54 6.12
CA ASN A 16 15.26 -27.47 7.06
C ASN A 16 14.87 -26.08 6.55
N GLN A 17 14.87 -25.85 5.23
CA GLN A 17 14.47 -24.57 4.64
C GLN A 17 12.97 -24.33 4.84
N GLN A 18 12.16 -25.38 4.71
CA GLN A 18 10.70 -25.31 4.89
C GLN A 18 10.30 -24.91 6.32
N VAL A 19 11.03 -25.36 7.34
CA VAL A 19 10.74 -24.99 8.74
C VAL A 19 11.00 -23.51 8.99
N PHE A 20 12.11 -22.97 8.47
CA PHE A 20 12.39 -21.54 8.58
C PHE A 20 11.38 -20.70 7.80
N ASP A 21 10.96 -21.14 6.61
CA ASP A 21 9.94 -20.44 5.82
C ASP A 21 8.58 -20.44 6.54
N VAL A 22 8.17 -21.56 7.14
CA VAL A 22 6.93 -21.66 7.92
C VAL A 22 6.98 -20.78 9.16
N LEU A 23 8.11 -20.75 9.88
CA LEU A 23 8.29 -19.88 11.05
C LEU A 23 8.32 -18.40 10.66
N PHE A 24 8.97 -18.07 9.55
CA PHE A 24 9.00 -16.72 8.98
C PHE A 24 7.60 -16.26 8.57
N LEU A 25 6.82 -17.12 7.89
CA LEU A 25 5.43 -16.86 7.54
C LEU A 25 4.53 -16.73 8.77
N ALA A 26 4.74 -17.53 9.82
CA ALA A 26 3.99 -17.44 11.07
C ALA A 26 4.27 -16.11 11.81
N GLN A 27 5.54 -15.70 11.88
CA GLN A 27 5.90 -14.38 12.41
C GLN A 27 5.27 -13.26 11.59
N LYS A 28 5.35 -13.35 10.26
CA LYS A 28 4.75 -12.36 9.36
C LYS A 28 3.24 -12.30 9.52
N ALA A 29 2.55 -13.43 9.66
CA ALA A 29 1.11 -13.48 9.89
C ALA A 29 0.70 -12.88 11.25
N ALA A 30 1.53 -13.08 12.29
CA ALA A 30 1.31 -12.48 13.60
C ALA A 30 1.57 -10.96 13.60
N LEU A 31 2.59 -10.50 12.87
CA LEU A 31 2.98 -9.09 12.79
C LEU A 31 2.11 -8.27 11.82
N TYR A 32 1.65 -8.89 10.73
CA TYR A 32 0.87 -8.27 9.67
C TYR A 32 -0.44 -9.03 9.51
N PRO A 33 -1.50 -8.66 10.26
CA PRO A 33 -2.79 -9.35 10.21
C PRO A 33 -3.53 -8.99 8.91
N MET A 34 -3.01 -9.46 7.77
CA MET A 34 -3.55 -9.20 6.43
C MET A 34 -5.03 -9.60 6.38
N ALA A 35 -5.40 -10.74 6.98
CA ALA A 35 -6.79 -11.20 7.06
C ALA A 35 -7.72 -10.22 7.79
N ALA A 36 -7.22 -9.30 8.63
CA ALA A 36 -8.03 -8.27 9.27
C ALA A 36 -8.21 -7.01 8.40
N LEU A 37 -7.31 -6.78 7.43
CA LEU A 37 -7.24 -5.56 6.63
C LEU A 37 -7.74 -5.76 5.20
N PHE A 38 -7.51 -6.94 4.63
CA PHE A 38 -7.74 -7.25 3.23
C PHE A 38 -8.48 -8.58 3.09
N ASP A 39 -9.36 -8.63 2.12
CA ASP A 39 -10.07 -9.83 1.71
C ASP A 39 -9.41 -10.35 0.43
N LYS A 40 -8.72 -11.50 0.55
CA LYS A 40 -8.02 -12.14 -0.56
C LYS A 40 -8.97 -12.68 -1.62
N GLU A 41 -10.19 -13.05 -1.28
CA GLU A 41 -11.13 -13.64 -2.23
C GLU A 41 -11.71 -12.55 -3.13
N SER A 42 -12.14 -11.44 -2.54
CA SER A 42 -12.66 -10.30 -3.29
C SER A 42 -11.57 -9.36 -3.82
N GLN A 43 -10.30 -9.52 -3.39
CA GLN A 43 -9.19 -8.62 -3.72
C GLN A 43 -9.46 -7.16 -3.30
N THR A 44 -10.09 -6.97 -2.13
CA THR A 44 -10.47 -5.63 -1.64
C THR A 44 -10.10 -5.41 -0.17
N LEU A 45 -9.98 -4.13 0.20
CA LEU A 45 -9.84 -3.73 1.61
C LEU A 45 -11.14 -4.00 2.37
N LYS A 46 -11.02 -4.55 3.58
CA LYS A 46 -12.17 -4.69 4.48
C LYS A 46 -12.73 -3.32 4.85
N LEU A 47 -14.04 -3.26 5.03
CA LEU A 47 -14.78 -2.02 5.32
C LEU A 47 -14.17 -1.19 6.47
N ARG A 48 -13.71 -1.85 7.55
CA ARG A 48 -13.09 -1.16 8.69
C ARG A 48 -11.78 -0.49 8.32
N CYS A 49 -10.94 -1.15 7.51
CA CYS A 49 -9.68 -0.60 7.01
C CYS A 49 -9.96 0.57 6.07
N ALA A 50 -10.85 0.40 5.09
CA ALA A 50 -11.23 1.46 4.17
C ALA A 50 -11.78 2.71 4.88
N ARG A 51 -12.60 2.54 5.92
CA ARG A 51 -13.11 3.67 6.74
C ARG A 51 -11.99 4.38 7.50
N ALA A 52 -11.04 3.64 8.06
CA ALA A 52 -9.89 4.22 8.76
C ALA A 52 -9.00 5.01 7.78
N LEU A 53 -8.68 4.44 6.62
CA LEU A 53 -7.90 5.10 5.57
C LEU A 53 -8.61 6.35 5.03
N LYS A 54 -9.93 6.30 4.83
CA LYS A 54 -10.72 7.49 4.49
C LYS A 54 -10.58 8.60 5.53
N ARG A 55 -10.60 8.24 6.82
CA ARG A 55 -10.41 9.20 7.91
C ARG A 55 -9.00 9.79 7.91
N ILE A 56 -7.98 8.97 7.62
CA ILE A 56 -6.59 9.43 7.48
C ILE A 56 -6.49 10.45 6.35
N LEU A 57 -7.03 10.15 5.17
CA LEU A 57 -7.02 11.09 4.04
C LEU A 57 -7.66 12.42 4.41
N ILE A 58 -8.84 12.42 5.04
CA ILE A 58 -9.50 13.66 5.50
C ILE A 58 -8.65 14.47 6.49
N LEU A 59 -7.80 13.82 7.28
CA LEU A 59 -6.90 14.52 8.22
C LEU A 59 -5.64 15.07 7.53
N CYS A 60 -5.28 14.53 6.37
CA CYS A 60 -4.10 14.91 5.59
C CYS A 60 -4.43 15.95 4.51
N ASP A 61 -5.65 15.89 3.95
CA ASP A 61 -6.25 16.85 3.03
C ASP A 61 -6.54 18.16 3.79
N ARG A 62 -5.63 19.13 3.67
CA ARG A 62 -5.65 20.38 4.44
C ARG A 62 -6.58 21.40 3.83
N ASP A 63 -6.62 21.47 2.51
CA ASP A 63 -7.50 22.39 1.77
C ASP A 63 -8.92 21.82 1.56
N ARG A 64 -9.12 20.53 1.89
CA ARG A 64 -10.41 19.81 1.88
C ARG A 64 -11.00 19.70 0.49
N ASP A 65 -10.12 19.58 -0.51
CA ASP A 65 -10.52 19.51 -1.91
C ASP A 65 -10.87 18.08 -2.37
N GLY A 66 -10.67 17.09 -1.48
CA GLY A 66 -10.98 15.68 -1.70
C GLY A 66 -9.85 14.87 -2.33
N ALA A 67 -8.68 15.47 -2.54
CA ALA A 67 -7.48 14.82 -3.06
C ALA A 67 -6.25 15.18 -2.20
N LEU A 68 -5.16 14.45 -2.39
CA LEU A 68 -3.86 14.80 -1.81
C LEU A 68 -2.98 15.36 -2.92
N SER A 69 -2.66 16.65 -2.81
CA SER A 69 -1.65 17.31 -3.62
C SER A 69 -0.25 16.73 -3.37
N ASP A 70 0.74 17.07 -4.20
CA ASP A 70 2.13 16.60 -4.02
C ASP A 70 2.69 17.02 -2.65
N VAL A 71 2.34 18.22 -2.20
CA VAL A 71 2.77 18.76 -0.91
C VAL A 71 2.15 17.98 0.24
N GLU A 72 0.84 17.71 0.20
CA GLU A 72 0.15 16.98 1.26
C GLU A 72 0.55 15.51 1.30
N LEU A 73 0.78 14.90 0.14
CA LEU A 73 1.28 13.53 0.06
C LEU A 73 2.70 13.41 0.63
N ASN A 74 3.56 14.39 0.36
CA ASN A 74 4.89 14.46 0.98
C ASN A 74 4.80 14.70 2.49
N ASP A 75 3.95 15.61 2.95
CA ASP A 75 3.73 15.89 4.37
C ASP A 75 3.21 14.66 5.11
N PHE A 76 2.32 13.89 4.48
CA PHE A 76 1.87 12.59 4.98
C PHE A 76 3.04 11.63 5.16
N GLN A 77 3.92 11.51 4.15
CA GLN A 77 5.08 10.62 4.22
C GLN A 77 6.03 11.02 5.36
N VAL A 78 6.37 12.31 5.47
CA VAL A 78 7.23 12.83 6.53
C VAL A 78 6.62 12.55 7.90
N LYS A 79 5.31 12.76 8.06
CA LYS A 79 4.61 12.53 9.33
C LYS A 79 4.56 11.06 9.73
N CYS A 80 4.35 10.15 8.77
CA CYS A 80 4.18 8.72 9.06
C CYS A 80 5.51 7.94 9.11
N PHE A 81 6.49 8.35 8.30
CA PHE A 81 7.72 7.58 8.07
C PHE A 81 9.01 8.37 8.32
N ASN A 82 8.90 9.64 8.72
CA ASN A 82 10.03 10.53 8.99
C ASN A 82 11.01 10.64 7.79
N ALA A 83 10.48 10.53 6.57
CA ALA A 83 11.24 10.60 5.33
C ALA A 83 10.41 11.30 4.24
N PRO A 84 10.95 12.32 3.53
CA PRO A 84 10.25 12.98 2.43
C PRO A 84 10.28 12.14 1.16
N LEU A 85 9.29 12.32 0.29
CA LEU A 85 9.28 11.79 -1.07
C LEU A 85 9.96 12.77 -2.02
N GLN A 86 10.80 12.23 -2.89
CA GLN A 86 11.34 12.99 -4.01
C GLN A 86 10.23 13.21 -5.07
N PRO A 87 10.27 14.32 -5.84
CA PRO A 87 9.24 14.60 -6.85
C PRO A 87 9.01 13.46 -7.86
N HIS A 88 10.08 12.76 -8.25
CA HIS A 88 9.99 11.62 -9.16
C HIS A 88 9.30 10.40 -8.53
N GLU A 89 9.40 10.21 -7.21
CA GLU A 89 8.71 9.13 -6.49
C GLU A 89 7.21 9.42 -6.41
N ILE A 90 6.83 10.67 -6.14
CA ILE A 90 5.43 11.11 -6.15
C ILE A 90 4.80 10.87 -7.53
N LEU A 91 5.50 11.27 -8.58
CA LEU A 91 5.06 11.05 -9.96
C LEU A 91 4.93 9.55 -10.27
N ALA A 92 5.89 8.73 -9.85
CA ALA A 92 5.82 7.28 -10.03
C ALA A 92 4.60 6.65 -9.32
N VAL A 93 4.30 7.08 -8.09
CA VAL A 93 3.11 6.65 -7.34
C VAL A 93 1.84 7.03 -8.10
N LYS A 94 1.72 8.29 -8.54
CA LYS A 94 0.55 8.76 -9.30
C LYS A 94 0.38 8.00 -10.62
N MET A 95 1.47 7.75 -11.35
CA MET A 95 1.43 6.96 -12.58
C MET A 95 1.00 5.51 -12.34
N LEU A 96 1.48 4.88 -11.26
CA LEU A 96 1.09 3.52 -10.89
C LEU A 96 -0.42 3.44 -10.63
N VAL A 97 -0.94 4.39 -9.85
CA VAL A 97 -2.37 4.49 -9.52
C VAL A 97 -3.18 4.75 -10.78
N GLN A 98 -2.79 5.73 -11.59
CA GLN A 98 -3.51 6.10 -12.82
C GLN A 98 -3.58 4.96 -13.84
N LYS A 99 -2.52 4.14 -13.93
CA LYS A 99 -2.48 2.97 -14.82
C LYS A 99 -3.51 1.90 -14.44
N LYS A 100 -3.88 1.82 -13.16
CA LYS A 100 -4.76 0.78 -12.62
C LYS A 100 -6.16 1.29 -12.28
N SER A 101 -6.31 2.58 -12.02
CA SER A 101 -7.57 3.24 -11.72
C SER A 101 -7.57 4.64 -12.33
N SER A 102 -8.39 4.84 -13.37
CA SER A 102 -8.48 6.12 -14.07
C SER A 102 -9.01 7.26 -13.20
N GLU A 103 -9.76 6.94 -12.14
CA GLU A 103 -10.29 7.89 -11.15
C GLU A 103 -9.37 8.07 -9.93
N GLY A 104 -8.23 7.35 -9.90
CA GLY A 104 -7.33 7.34 -8.76
C GLY A 104 -6.48 8.60 -8.64
N VAL A 105 -6.27 9.33 -9.75
CA VAL A 105 -5.59 10.64 -9.77
C VAL A 105 -6.42 11.61 -10.60
N ASN A 106 -6.54 12.85 -10.13
CA ASN A 106 -7.17 13.94 -10.86
C ASN A 106 -6.21 15.14 -10.93
N GLU A 107 -6.70 16.28 -11.43
CA GLU A 107 -5.92 17.52 -11.56
C GLU A 107 -5.39 18.06 -10.22
N ARG A 108 -6.06 17.73 -9.11
CA ARG A 108 -5.70 18.16 -7.75
C ARG A 108 -4.67 17.23 -7.11
N GLY A 109 -4.75 15.94 -7.40
CA GLY A 109 -3.77 14.95 -6.96
C GLY A 109 -4.36 13.57 -6.76
N LEU A 110 -3.87 12.87 -5.73
CA LEU A 110 -4.27 11.49 -5.43
C LEU A 110 -5.65 11.49 -4.75
N THR A 111 -6.66 10.90 -5.38
CA THR A 111 -8.03 10.87 -4.85
C THR A 111 -8.18 9.81 -3.75
N LEU A 112 -9.32 9.82 -3.05
CA LEU A 112 -9.66 8.74 -2.10
C LEU A 112 -9.62 7.36 -2.75
N THR A 113 -10.14 7.22 -3.97
CA THR A 113 -10.11 5.96 -4.72
C THR A 113 -8.68 5.50 -4.95
N GLY A 114 -7.81 6.43 -5.38
CA GLY A 114 -6.40 6.15 -5.60
C GLY A 114 -5.64 5.80 -4.32
N PHE A 115 -5.92 6.51 -3.23
CA PHE A 115 -5.30 6.27 -1.92
C PHE A 115 -5.67 4.89 -1.36
N LEU A 116 -6.94 4.50 -1.44
CA LEU A 116 -7.39 3.16 -1.02
C LEU A 116 -6.76 2.07 -1.90
N PHE A 117 -6.69 2.29 -3.21
CA PHE A 117 -6.04 1.36 -4.14
C PHE A 117 -4.54 1.20 -3.82
N LEU A 118 -3.83 2.31 -3.60
CA LEU A 118 -2.40 2.29 -3.25
C LEU A 118 -2.15 1.45 -1.98
N HIS A 119 -2.97 1.64 -0.95
CA HIS A 119 -2.86 0.86 0.29
C HIS A 119 -3.27 -0.60 0.12
N ALA A 120 -4.25 -0.90 -0.74
CA ALA A 120 -4.61 -2.27 -1.09
C ALA A 120 -3.41 -3.02 -1.72
N VAL A 121 -2.74 -2.40 -2.70
CA VAL A 121 -1.55 -2.96 -3.36
C VAL A 121 -0.42 -3.17 -2.34
N PHE A 122 -0.17 -2.21 -1.45
CA PHE A 122 0.85 -2.39 -0.43
C PHE A 122 0.55 -3.53 0.52
N ILE A 123 -0.71 -3.73 0.91
CA ILE A 123 -1.11 -4.85 1.79
C ILE A 123 -1.02 -6.19 1.05
N GLU A 124 -1.38 -6.23 -0.24
CA GLU A 124 -1.26 -7.43 -1.07
C GLU A 124 0.21 -7.86 -1.25
N CYS A 125 1.13 -6.90 -1.35
CA CYS A 125 2.56 -7.16 -1.48
C CYS A 125 3.26 -7.59 -0.16
N ILE A 126 2.58 -7.53 0.99
CA ILE A 126 3.09 -8.08 2.26
C ILE A 126 2.82 -9.58 2.26
#